data_AF-A0A2W4LJR4-F1
#
_entry.id   AF-A0A2W4LJR4-F1
#
_cell.length_a   1.000
_cell.length_b   1.000
_cell.length_c   1.000
_cell.angle_alpha   90.00
_cell.angle_beta   90.00
_cell.angle_gamma   90.00
#
_symmetry.space_group_name_H-M   'P 1'
#
loop_
_entity.id
_entity.type
_entity.pdbx_description
1 polymer ?
#
loop_
_entity_poly.entity_id
_entity_poly.type
_entity_poly.pdbx_seq_one_letter_code
_entity_poly.pdbx_strand_id
1 'polypeptide(L)'
;MFNQETWRRRIAEQLNGFARNPRQELQIAGTTSMLAYLVTQTLAPFLEAFHTEPVAAVLTLAEIVRGPGADQIVRRATRMRYQHAVQVERELRGSQELRAASEQLLVELQTIPIARQRLNGAREEWLRASLERDLEAYPGEFAQLRRVLSDPGGQARAEALRQLRARNGRYTPADLVLLHDGLRDGAAHVRASAARLLGMIADPPPPLLTKTLVHVALHDCDAETRFAAARAIGMLRHNVTSPQLLDQLWNHLFDSDSFVRSAAALVLGQLGDMAGTA
;
A
#
# COMPACT_ATOMS: atom_id res chain seq x y z
N MET A 1 10.47 -2.96 19.87
CA MET A 1 9.25 -3.59 20.39
C MET A 1 8.29 -3.79 19.26
N PHE A 2 7.88 -5.03 19.03
CA PHE A 2 6.85 -5.37 18.04
C PHE A 2 5.50 -4.73 18.42
N ASN A 3 4.82 -4.17 17.43
CA ASN A 3 3.51 -3.52 17.54
C ASN A 3 2.82 -3.50 16.16
N GLN A 4 1.57 -3.02 16.09
CA GLN A 4 0.78 -3.01 14.84
C GLN A 4 1.45 -2.23 13.69
N GLU A 5 2.16 -1.13 13.98
CA GLU A 5 2.83 -0.32 12.96
C GLU A 5 4.05 -1.04 12.38
N THR A 6 4.90 -1.58 13.25
CA THR A 6 6.08 -2.36 12.85
C THR A 6 5.68 -3.64 12.11
N TRP A 7 4.56 -4.26 12.49
CA TRP A 7 3.98 -5.39 11.77
C TRP A 7 3.57 -4.99 10.34
N ARG A 8 2.78 -3.91 10.20
CA ARG A 8 2.39 -3.37 8.87
C ARG A 8 3.59 -3.02 8.01
N ARG A 9 4.63 -2.42 8.59
CA ARG A 9 5.86 -2.08 7.86
C ARG A 9 6.56 -3.32 7.32
N ARG A 10 6.69 -4.39 8.12
CA ARG A 10 7.31 -5.64 7.67
C ARG A 10 6.49 -6.36 6.59
N ILE A 11 5.17 -6.33 6.66
CA ILE A 11 4.29 -6.83 5.57
C ILE A 11 4.58 -6.06 4.28
N ALA A 12 4.65 -4.74 4.36
CA ALA A 12 4.99 -3.86 3.24
C ALA A 12 6.35 -4.17 2.62
N GLU A 13 7.36 -4.50 3.43
CA GLU A 13 8.69 -4.91 2.98
C GLU A 13 8.67 -6.26 2.26
N GLN A 14 7.95 -7.25 2.80
CA GLN A 14 7.81 -8.59 2.20
C GLN A 14 7.08 -8.54 0.85
N LEU A 15 6.06 -7.68 0.71
CA LEU A 15 5.30 -7.52 -0.53
C LEU A 15 6.05 -6.72 -1.61
N ASN A 16 7.29 -6.28 -1.37
CA ASN A 16 8.10 -5.61 -2.41
C ASN A 16 8.44 -6.54 -3.58
N GLY A 17 8.73 -7.83 -3.31
CA GLY A 17 8.95 -8.83 -4.36
C GLY A 17 7.67 -9.10 -5.17
N PHE A 18 6.55 -9.21 -4.44
CA PHE A 18 5.21 -9.41 -5.01
C PHE A 18 4.83 -8.34 -6.03
N ALA A 19 5.17 -7.07 -5.80
CA ALA A 19 4.93 -5.97 -6.74
C ALA A 19 5.48 -6.23 -8.16
N ARG A 20 6.66 -6.88 -8.22
CA ARG A 20 7.40 -7.09 -9.47
C ARG A 20 6.81 -8.24 -10.28
N ASN A 21 6.59 -9.39 -9.64
CA ASN A 21 6.05 -10.58 -10.30
C ASN A 21 5.16 -11.41 -9.37
N PRO A 22 3.88 -11.01 -9.18
CA PRO A 22 2.98 -11.68 -8.25
C PRO A 22 2.82 -13.19 -8.49
N ARG A 23 2.78 -13.59 -9.77
CA ARG A 23 2.58 -15.00 -10.15
C ARG A 23 3.79 -15.86 -9.77
N GLN A 24 4.99 -15.33 -9.95
CA GLN A 24 6.22 -16.02 -9.57
C GLN A 24 6.32 -16.17 -8.05
N GLU A 25 5.92 -15.15 -7.28
CA GLU A 25 5.89 -15.23 -5.82
C GLU A 25 4.92 -16.32 -5.32
N LEU A 26 3.73 -16.46 -5.92
CA LEU A 26 2.80 -17.54 -5.61
C LEU A 26 3.44 -18.92 -5.90
N GLN A 27 4.14 -19.06 -7.03
CA GLN A 27 4.87 -20.29 -7.38
C GLN A 27 5.97 -20.62 -6.37
N ILE A 28 6.77 -19.63 -5.96
CA ILE A 28 7.82 -19.79 -4.95
C ILE A 28 7.22 -20.20 -3.59
N ALA A 29 6.09 -19.61 -3.22
CA ALA A 29 5.34 -19.97 -2.01
C ALA A 29 4.64 -21.35 -2.11
N GLY A 30 4.64 -21.96 -3.30
CA GLY A 30 4.07 -23.28 -3.57
C GLY A 30 2.54 -23.31 -3.57
N THR A 31 1.86 -22.17 -3.63
CA THR A 31 0.39 -22.10 -3.60
C THR A 31 -0.16 -21.46 -4.87
N THR A 32 -1.39 -21.82 -5.23
CA THR A 32 -2.18 -21.11 -6.25
C THR A 32 -3.21 -20.18 -5.62
N SER A 33 -3.40 -20.26 -4.30
CA SER A 33 -4.33 -19.42 -3.55
C SER A 33 -3.68 -18.07 -3.19
N MET A 34 -4.25 -17.00 -3.73
CA MET A 34 -3.92 -15.62 -3.35
C MET A 34 -4.24 -15.38 -1.86
N LEU A 35 -5.37 -15.90 -1.36
CA LEU A 35 -5.77 -15.78 0.04
C LEU A 35 -4.71 -16.41 0.95
N ALA A 36 -4.32 -17.66 0.69
CA ALA A 36 -3.32 -18.36 1.50
C ALA A 36 -1.95 -17.65 1.44
N TYR A 37 -1.55 -17.15 0.27
CA TYR A 37 -0.34 -16.36 0.13
C TYR A 37 -0.39 -15.09 1.00
N LEU A 38 -1.45 -14.27 0.88
CA LEU A 38 -1.57 -13.03 1.64
C LEU A 38 -1.67 -13.27 3.16
N VAL A 39 -2.37 -14.32 3.60
CA VAL A 39 -2.40 -14.71 5.02
C VAL A 39 -1.01 -15.11 5.50
N THR A 40 -0.24 -15.84 4.68
CA THR A 40 1.14 -16.22 5.00
C THR A 40 2.03 -14.98 5.16
N GLN A 41 1.98 -14.04 4.22
CA GLN A 41 2.74 -12.78 4.31
C GLN A 41 2.29 -11.93 5.51
N THR A 42 1.01 -11.98 5.86
CA THR A 42 0.48 -11.25 7.02
C THR A 42 0.97 -11.86 8.34
N LEU A 43 1.03 -13.18 8.46
CA LEU A 43 1.46 -13.85 9.69
C LEU A 43 2.97 -13.88 9.87
N ALA A 44 3.73 -13.81 8.78
CA ALA A 44 5.19 -13.95 8.80
C ALA A 44 5.90 -13.06 9.83
N PRO A 45 5.66 -11.73 9.90
CA PRO A 45 6.35 -10.88 10.87
C PRO A 45 5.98 -11.19 12.32
N PHE A 46 4.74 -11.62 12.58
CA PHE A 46 4.32 -12.06 13.90
C PHE A 46 5.04 -13.33 14.32
N LEU A 47 5.20 -14.31 13.43
CA LEU A 47 5.90 -15.56 13.73
C LEU A 47 7.38 -15.32 14.08
N GLU A 48 8.05 -14.42 13.35
CA GLU A 48 9.40 -13.98 13.69
C GLU A 48 9.45 -13.30 15.06
N ALA A 49 8.53 -12.35 15.31
CA ALA A 49 8.46 -11.62 16.57
C ALA A 49 8.07 -12.52 17.75
N PHE A 50 7.31 -13.59 17.53
CA PHE A 50 6.95 -14.56 18.56
C PHE A 50 8.19 -15.27 19.11
N HIS A 51 9.25 -15.43 18.32
CA HIS A 51 10.51 -16.02 18.77
C HIS A 51 11.42 -15.02 19.48
N THR A 52 11.43 -13.76 19.07
CA THR A 52 12.36 -12.74 19.62
C THR A 52 11.75 -11.93 20.77
N GLU A 53 10.45 -11.64 20.71
CA GLU A 53 9.70 -10.76 21.61
C GLU A 53 8.28 -11.34 21.89
N PRO A 54 8.16 -12.57 22.45
CA PRO A 54 6.90 -13.33 22.51
C PRO A 54 5.75 -12.58 23.18
N VAL A 55 6.03 -11.88 24.28
CA VAL A 55 5.02 -11.11 25.02
C VAL A 55 4.45 -9.99 24.15
N ALA A 56 5.31 -9.19 23.51
CA ALA A 56 4.89 -8.09 22.64
C ALA A 56 4.12 -8.62 21.42
N ALA A 57 4.58 -9.72 20.83
CA ALA A 57 3.91 -10.37 19.71
C ALA A 57 2.49 -10.83 20.06
N VAL A 58 2.32 -11.55 21.18
CA VAL A 58 1.02 -12.07 21.61
C VAL A 58 0.06 -10.93 22.00
N LEU A 59 0.54 -9.91 22.71
CA LEU A 59 -0.28 -8.75 23.06
C LEU A 59 -0.77 -8.01 21.79
N THR A 60 0.13 -7.76 20.84
CA THR A 60 -0.22 -7.12 19.56
C THR A 60 -1.23 -7.96 18.77
N LEU A 61 -1.08 -9.29 18.76
CA LEU A 61 -2.06 -10.19 18.13
C LEU A 61 -3.43 -10.08 18.81
N ALA A 62 -3.48 -10.04 20.14
CA ALA A 62 -4.72 -9.97 20.91
C ALA A 62 -5.45 -8.62 20.76
N GLU A 63 -4.74 -7.53 20.47
CA GLU A 63 -5.34 -6.23 20.13
C GLU A 63 -6.13 -6.28 18.81
N ILE A 64 -5.68 -7.11 17.86
CA ILE A 64 -6.27 -7.21 16.52
C ILE A 64 -7.30 -8.33 16.44
N VAL A 65 -6.90 -9.53 16.86
CA VAL A 65 -7.71 -10.75 16.73
C VAL A 65 -8.49 -10.99 18.00
N ARG A 66 -9.81 -10.84 17.93
CA ARG A 66 -10.71 -11.15 19.04
C ARG A 66 -11.23 -12.58 18.94
N GLY A 67 -11.14 -13.32 20.04
CA GLY A 67 -11.72 -14.66 20.19
C GLY A 67 -10.74 -15.83 19.97
N PRO A 68 -11.24 -17.07 19.81
CA PRO A 68 -10.44 -18.30 19.87
C PRO A 68 -9.41 -18.44 18.75
N GLY A 69 -9.54 -17.66 17.68
CA GLY A 69 -8.59 -17.66 16.57
C GLY A 69 -7.20 -17.13 16.96
N ALA A 70 -7.10 -16.21 17.92
CA ALA A 70 -5.82 -15.73 18.44
C ALA A 70 -5.04 -16.87 19.12
N ASP A 71 -5.71 -17.63 19.99
CA ASP A 71 -5.09 -18.79 20.66
C ASP A 71 -4.65 -19.86 19.67
N GLN A 72 -5.42 -20.05 18.60
CA GLN A 72 -5.05 -20.98 17.53
C GLN A 72 -3.78 -20.53 16.82
N ILE A 73 -3.66 -19.24 16.48
CA ILE A 73 -2.45 -18.68 15.88
C ILE A 73 -1.25 -18.84 16.82
N VAL A 74 -1.40 -18.55 18.12
CA VAL A 74 -0.31 -18.71 19.11
C VAL A 74 0.11 -20.18 19.25
N ARG A 75 -0.83 -21.11 19.41
CA ARG A 75 -0.55 -22.56 19.46
C ARG A 75 0.19 -23.04 18.21
N ARG A 76 -0.12 -22.46 17.06
CA ARG A 76 0.52 -22.76 15.78
C ARG A 76 1.90 -22.13 15.69
N ALA A 77 2.11 -20.91 16.18
CA ALA A 77 3.42 -20.26 16.24
C ALA A 77 4.44 -21.09 17.04
N THR A 78 4.00 -21.81 18.08
CA THR A 78 4.86 -22.74 18.82
C THR A 78 5.25 -24.00 18.03
N ARG A 79 4.44 -24.40 17.04
CA ARG A 79 4.59 -25.65 16.26
C ARG A 79 5.13 -25.44 14.85
N MET A 80 4.89 -24.26 14.27
CA MET A 80 5.28 -23.92 12.90
C MET A 80 6.74 -23.50 12.87
N ARG A 81 7.60 -24.42 12.44
CA ARG A 81 8.89 -24.03 11.85
C ARG A 81 8.62 -23.58 10.40
N TYR A 82 8.65 -22.27 10.18
CA TYR A 82 8.68 -21.54 8.91
C TYR A 82 7.87 -22.09 7.70
N GLN A 83 6.73 -21.42 7.46
CA GLN A 83 6.19 -20.96 6.17
C GLN A 83 6.13 -21.93 4.97
N HIS A 84 4.96 -22.58 4.82
CA HIS A 84 4.48 -22.95 3.49
C HIS A 84 3.05 -22.46 3.33
N ALA A 85 2.79 -21.64 2.30
CA ALA A 85 1.45 -21.16 2.01
C ALA A 85 0.48 -22.32 1.75
N VAL A 86 0.98 -23.47 1.28
CA VAL A 86 0.24 -24.74 1.17
C VAL A 86 -0.33 -25.22 2.51
N GLN A 87 0.43 -25.06 3.61
CA GLN A 87 -0.05 -25.44 4.93
C GLN A 87 -1.15 -24.50 5.40
N VAL A 88 -0.95 -23.19 5.23
CA VAL A 88 -1.96 -22.18 5.53
C VAL A 88 -3.24 -22.45 4.74
N GLU A 89 -3.12 -22.78 3.45
CA GLU A 89 -4.26 -23.13 2.60
C GLU A 89 -5.05 -24.32 3.14
N ARG A 90 -4.37 -25.40 3.55
CA ARG A 90 -5.03 -26.56 4.17
C ARG A 90 -5.71 -26.21 5.49
N GLU A 91 -5.08 -25.39 6.31
CA GLU A 91 -5.62 -24.99 7.61
C GLU A 91 -6.83 -24.05 7.46
N LEU A 92 -6.79 -23.13 6.50
CA LEU A 92 -7.92 -22.28 6.16
C LEU A 92 -9.13 -23.11 5.72
N ARG A 93 -8.96 -24.24 5.01
CA ARG A 93 -10.10 -25.13 4.68
C ARG A 93 -10.71 -25.78 5.92
N GLY A 94 -9.88 -26.12 6.92
CA GLY A 94 -10.28 -26.93 8.07
C GLY A 94 -10.77 -26.18 9.32
N SER A 95 -10.57 -24.86 9.42
CA SER A 95 -10.91 -24.09 10.63
C SER A 95 -11.55 -22.74 10.32
N GLN A 96 -12.80 -22.58 10.77
CA GLN A 96 -13.54 -21.33 10.66
C GLN A 96 -12.95 -20.24 11.56
N GLU A 97 -12.44 -20.60 12.73
CA GLU A 97 -11.81 -19.68 13.67
C GLU A 97 -10.54 -19.06 13.07
N LEU A 98 -9.73 -19.87 12.38
CA LEU A 98 -8.56 -19.38 11.68
C LEU A 98 -8.93 -18.48 10.50
N ARG A 99 -9.99 -18.81 9.74
CA ARG A 99 -10.49 -17.94 8.66
C ARG A 99 -10.94 -16.59 9.20
N ALA A 100 -11.72 -16.57 10.29
CA ALA A 100 -12.15 -15.34 10.95
C ALA A 100 -10.98 -14.50 11.47
N ALA A 101 -9.99 -15.13 12.10
CA ALA A 101 -8.78 -14.44 12.56
C ALA A 101 -7.94 -13.89 11.40
N SER A 102 -7.84 -14.66 10.31
CA SER A 102 -7.11 -14.25 9.10
C SER A 102 -7.77 -13.05 8.43
N GLU A 103 -9.11 -13.01 8.37
CA GLU A 103 -9.84 -11.83 7.90
C GLU A 103 -9.52 -10.59 8.75
N GLN A 104 -9.62 -10.70 10.08
CA GLN A 104 -9.33 -9.59 10.99
C GLN A 104 -7.91 -9.06 10.80
N LEU A 105 -6.92 -9.95 10.69
CA LEU A 105 -5.53 -9.57 10.43
C LEU A 105 -5.36 -8.88 9.07
N LEU A 106 -5.89 -9.45 7.99
CA LEU A 106 -5.77 -8.87 6.64
C LEU A 106 -6.39 -7.47 6.56
N VAL A 107 -7.50 -7.25 7.27
CA VAL A 107 -8.21 -5.97 7.31
C VAL A 107 -7.47 -4.95 8.18
N GLU A 108 -7.20 -5.28 9.44
CA GLU A 108 -6.60 -4.36 10.43
C GLU A 108 -5.13 -4.03 10.12
N LEU A 109 -4.40 -4.95 9.50
CA LEU A 109 -3.03 -4.71 9.03
C LEU A 109 -2.99 -4.16 7.59
N GLN A 110 -4.15 -3.94 6.97
CA GLN A 110 -4.26 -3.32 5.65
C GLN A 110 -3.45 -4.06 4.57
N THR A 111 -3.34 -5.39 4.65
CA THR A 111 -2.50 -6.18 3.73
C THR A 111 -2.94 -5.99 2.27
N ILE A 112 -4.25 -5.99 2.00
CA ILE A 112 -4.77 -5.77 0.64
C ILE A 112 -4.45 -4.36 0.13
N PRO A 113 -4.78 -3.27 0.86
CA PRO A 113 -4.34 -1.92 0.46
C PRO A 113 -2.83 -1.81 0.20
N ILE A 114 -1.99 -2.39 1.08
CA ILE A 114 -0.53 -2.41 0.93
C ILE A 114 -0.12 -3.12 -0.37
N ALA A 115 -0.76 -4.25 -0.69
CA ALA A 115 -0.52 -4.96 -1.94
C ALA A 115 -0.96 -4.12 -3.16
N ARG A 116 -2.18 -3.57 -3.14
CA ARG A 116 -2.74 -2.76 -4.25
C ARG A 116 -1.89 -1.54 -4.59
N GLN A 117 -1.35 -0.83 -3.58
CA GLN A 117 -0.45 0.32 -3.78
C GLN A 117 0.77 0.01 -4.64
N ARG A 118 1.19 -1.26 -4.69
CA ARG A 118 2.40 -1.71 -5.38
C ARG A 118 2.11 -2.29 -6.77
N LEU A 119 0.84 -2.49 -7.12
CA LEU A 119 0.44 -3.13 -8.36
C LEU A 119 -0.12 -2.10 -9.34
N ASN A 120 0.33 -2.18 -10.59
CA ASN A 120 -0.33 -1.46 -11.68
C ASN A 120 -1.75 -2.00 -11.92
N GLY A 121 -2.58 -1.27 -12.68
CA GLY A 121 -3.99 -1.61 -12.86
C GLY A 121 -4.25 -3.05 -13.35
N ALA A 122 -3.44 -3.57 -14.28
CA ALA A 122 -3.61 -4.94 -14.77
C ALA A 122 -3.30 -6.00 -13.70
N ARG A 123 -2.28 -5.78 -12.87
CA ARG A 123 -1.90 -6.70 -11.79
C ARG A 123 -2.83 -6.57 -10.57
N GLU A 124 -3.31 -5.37 -10.30
CA GLU A 124 -4.29 -5.10 -9.24
C GLU A 124 -5.62 -5.80 -9.55
N GLU A 125 -6.10 -5.68 -10.78
CA GLU A 125 -7.29 -6.39 -11.27
C GLU A 125 -7.10 -7.91 -11.21
N TRP A 126 -5.91 -8.40 -11.59
CA TRP A 126 -5.58 -9.81 -11.44
C TRP A 126 -5.58 -10.28 -9.97
N LEU A 127 -5.02 -9.48 -9.05
CA LEU A 127 -5.05 -9.79 -7.61
C LEU A 127 -6.49 -9.86 -7.11
N ARG A 128 -7.31 -8.86 -7.47
CA ARG A 128 -8.72 -8.78 -7.09
C ARG A 128 -9.49 -10.01 -7.58
N ALA A 129 -9.41 -10.32 -8.86
CA ALA A 129 -10.08 -11.48 -9.45
C ALA A 129 -9.59 -12.83 -8.88
N SER A 130 -8.30 -12.94 -8.57
CA SER A 130 -7.74 -14.15 -7.94
C SER A 130 -8.24 -14.32 -6.52
N LEU A 131 -8.30 -13.24 -5.74
CA LEU A 131 -8.78 -13.29 -4.37
C LEU A 131 -10.30 -13.51 -4.32
N GLU A 132 -11.09 -12.90 -5.22
CA GLU A 132 -12.53 -13.16 -5.34
C GLU A 132 -12.81 -14.64 -5.63
N ARG A 133 -12.05 -15.25 -6.55
CA ARG A 133 -12.15 -16.69 -6.85
C ARG A 133 -11.86 -17.56 -5.63
N ASP A 134 -10.81 -17.26 -4.88
CA ASP A 134 -10.49 -18.00 -3.64
C ASP A 134 -11.63 -17.91 -2.61
N LEU A 135 -12.30 -16.77 -2.55
CA LEU A 135 -13.40 -16.51 -1.61
C LEU A 135 -14.70 -17.22 -2.00
N GLU A 136 -14.88 -17.68 -3.25
CA GLU A 136 -16.05 -18.47 -3.66
C GLU A 136 -16.18 -19.78 -2.85
N ALA A 137 -15.06 -20.33 -2.37
CA ALA A 137 -15.05 -21.54 -1.53
C ALA A 137 -15.63 -21.32 -0.12
N TYR A 138 -15.84 -20.07 0.30
CA TYR A 138 -16.32 -19.71 1.64
C TYR A 138 -17.52 -18.76 1.56
N PRO A 139 -18.70 -19.25 1.13
CA PRO A 139 -19.90 -18.45 1.07
C PRO A 139 -20.35 -18.03 2.48
N GLY A 140 -20.59 -16.73 2.69
CA GLY A 140 -21.04 -16.18 3.97
C GLY A 140 -19.94 -15.84 4.98
N GLU A 141 -18.69 -16.22 4.73
CA GLU A 141 -17.52 -15.75 5.50
C GLU A 141 -16.86 -14.55 4.81
N PHE A 142 -15.74 -14.00 5.30
CA PHE A 142 -14.95 -12.95 4.63
C PHE A 142 -15.73 -11.71 4.15
N ALA A 143 -16.72 -11.25 4.93
CA ALA A 143 -17.58 -10.14 4.54
C ALA A 143 -16.86 -8.79 4.52
N GLN A 144 -15.95 -8.54 5.48
CA GLN A 144 -15.14 -7.32 5.53
C GLN A 144 -14.11 -7.32 4.41
N LEU A 145 -13.47 -8.47 4.14
CA LEU A 145 -12.49 -8.61 3.07
C LEU A 145 -13.11 -8.33 1.70
N ARG A 146 -14.32 -8.86 1.43
CA ARG A 146 -15.06 -8.56 0.21
C ARG A 146 -15.38 -7.08 0.09
N ARG A 147 -15.78 -6.41 1.17
CA ARG A 147 -15.98 -4.94 1.17
C ARG A 147 -14.68 -4.21 0.83
N VAL A 148 -13.53 -4.64 1.34
CA VAL A 148 -12.23 -4.02 1.00
C VAL A 148 -11.90 -4.21 -0.49
N LEU A 149 -12.22 -5.38 -1.08
CA LEU A 149 -11.96 -5.69 -2.49
C LEU A 149 -12.86 -4.92 -3.47
N SER A 150 -14.14 -4.73 -3.13
CA SER A 150 -15.08 -3.96 -3.96
C SER A 150 -14.78 -2.45 -3.97
N ASP A 151 -13.81 -1.99 -3.16
CA ASP A 151 -13.38 -0.60 -3.01
C ASP A 151 -14.50 0.47 -2.90
N PRO A 152 -15.56 0.26 -2.10
CA PRO A 152 -16.61 1.26 -1.90
C PRO A 152 -16.06 2.53 -1.23
N GLY A 153 -14.95 2.41 -0.49
CA GLY A 153 -14.28 3.54 0.14
C GLY A 153 -13.46 4.39 -0.82
N GLY A 154 -12.90 3.82 -1.91
CA GLY A 154 -12.10 4.57 -2.88
C GLY A 154 -12.89 5.68 -3.54
N GLN A 155 -14.14 5.40 -3.92
CA GLN A 155 -15.04 6.41 -4.46
C GLN A 155 -15.37 7.51 -3.44
N ALA A 156 -15.68 7.14 -2.19
CA ALA A 156 -15.95 8.11 -1.13
C ALA A 156 -14.72 8.98 -0.81
N ARG A 157 -13.51 8.40 -0.80
CA ARG A 157 -12.25 9.13 -0.60
C ARG A 157 -11.94 10.04 -1.80
N ALA A 158 -12.16 9.57 -3.02
CA ALA A 158 -12.04 10.39 -4.23
C ALA A 158 -13.03 11.56 -4.24
N GLU A 159 -14.26 11.34 -3.76
CA GLU A 159 -15.26 12.39 -3.58
C GLU A 159 -14.84 13.40 -2.50
N ALA A 160 -14.37 12.92 -1.35
CA ALA A 160 -13.84 13.80 -0.29
C ALA A 160 -12.71 14.69 -0.82
N LEU A 161 -11.79 14.13 -1.62
CA LEU A 161 -10.76 14.90 -2.32
C LEU A 161 -11.35 15.86 -3.35
N ARG A 162 -12.35 15.44 -4.14
CA ARG A 162 -13.02 16.28 -5.14
C ARG A 162 -13.64 17.52 -4.50
N GLN A 163 -14.22 17.40 -3.31
CA GLN A 163 -14.78 18.53 -2.55
C GLN A 163 -13.72 19.56 -2.16
N LEU A 164 -12.45 19.17 -2.02
CA LEU A 164 -11.35 20.10 -1.75
C LEU A 164 -11.12 21.10 -2.88
N ARG A 165 -11.58 20.81 -4.11
CA ARG A 165 -11.44 21.75 -5.25
C ARG A 165 -12.08 23.10 -4.96
N ALA A 166 -13.19 23.12 -4.22
CA ALA A 166 -13.87 24.35 -3.82
C ALA A 166 -13.00 25.28 -2.94
N ARG A 167 -11.92 24.75 -2.33
CA ARG A 167 -10.99 25.53 -1.51
C ARG A 167 -9.95 26.29 -2.33
N ASN A 168 -9.86 26.06 -3.65
CA ASN A 168 -8.96 26.77 -4.56
C ASN A 168 -7.51 26.87 -4.02
N GLY A 169 -6.96 25.75 -3.54
CA GLY A 169 -5.60 25.68 -3.03
C GLY A 169 -5.39 26.12 -1.58
N ARG A 170 -6.39 26.72 -0.92
CA ARG A 170 -6.33 27.15 0.49
C ARG A 170 -6.76 26.01 1.40
N TYR A 171 -5.85 25.07 1.62
CA TYR A 171 -6.11 23.86 2.39
C TYR A 171 -5.89 24.07 3.88
N THR A 172 -6.84 23.61 4.69
CA THR A 172 -6.70 23.55 6.15
C THR A 172 -5.73 22.44 6.56
N PRO A 173 -5.23 22.41 7.81
CA PRO A 173 -4.41 21.29 8.28
C PRO A 173 -5.07 19.92 8.11
N ALA A 174 -6.39 19.82 8.30
CA ALA A 174 -7.14 18.59 8.08
C ALA A 174 -7.16 18.16 6.59
N ASP A 175 -7.24 19.13 5.67
CA ASP A 175 -7.18 18.85 4.23
C ASP A 175 -5.78 18.37 3.83
N LEU A 176 -4.72 18.91 4.43
CA LEU A 176 -3.34 18.45 4.19
C LEU A 176 -3.13 17.01 4.66
N VAL A 177 -3.73 16.61 5.78
CA VAL A 177 -3.75 15.20 6.24
C VAL A 177 -4.48 14.33 5.22
N LEU A 178 -5.67 14.76 4.77
CA LEU A 178 -6.44 14.02 3.76
C LEU A 178 -5.68 13.88 2.44
N LEU A 179 -4.96 14.91 2.00
CA LEU A 179 -4.10 14.87 0.81
C LEU A 179 -2.92 13.91 1.00
N HIS A 180 -2.29 13.92 2.17
CA HIS A 180 -1.20 13.01 2.50
C HIS A 180 -1.67 11.55 2.46
N ASP A 181 -2.82 11.26 3.06
CA ASP A 181 -3.41 9.91 3.06
C ASP A 181 -3.86 9.51 1.65
N GLY A 182 -4.42 10.45 0.90
CA GLY A 182 -4.80 10.26 -0.51
C GLY A 182 -3.62 9.91 -1.39
N LEU A 183 -2.45 10.54 -1.21
CA LEU A 183 -1.20 10.19 -1.94
C LEU A 183 -0.72 8.76 -1.64
N ARG A 184 -1.15 8.18 -0.53
CA ARG A 184 -0.79 6.84 -0.08
C ARG A 184 -1.97 5.88 -0.20
N ASP A 185 -2.99 6.20 -1.00
CA ASP A 185 -4.19 5.37 -1.10
C ASP A 185 -3.94 4.05 -1.86
N GLY A 186 -4.71 3.01 -1.52
CA GLY A 186 -4.74 1.75 -2.27
C GLY A 186 -5.13 1.93 -3.75
N ALA A 187 -6.02 2.88 -4.04
CA ALA A 187 -6.56 3.12 -5.36
C ALA A 187 -5.79 4.20 -6.11
N ALA A 188 -5.28 3.87 -7.30
CA ALA A 188 -4.51 4.79 -8.14
C ALA A 188 -5.27 6.10 -8.45
N HIS A 189 -6.57 6.04 -8.71
CA HIS A 189 -7.36 7.24 -9.01
C HIS A 189 -7.48 8.20 -7.81
N VAL A 190 -7.43 7.70 -6.57
CA VAL A 190 -7.39 8.53 -5.35
C VAL A 190 -6.02 9.19 -5.22
N ARG A 191 -4.93 8.43 -5.43
CA ARG A 191 -3.56 8.96 -5.41
C ARG A 191 -3.35 10.05 -6.46
N ALA A 192 -3.76 9.81 -7.70
CA ALA A 192 -3.71 10.79 -8.78
C ALA A 192 -4.54 12.04 -8.46
N SER A 193 -5.71 11.89 -7.81
CA SER A 193 -6.55 13.03 -7.41
C SER A 193 -5.88 13.87 -6.32
N ALA A 194 -5.28 13.22 -5.32
CA ALA A 194 -4.54 13.90 -4.26
C ALA A 194 -3.32 14.65 -4.81
N ALA A 195 -2.54 14.03 -5.71
CA ALA A 195 -1.42 14.68 -6.38
C ALA A 195 -1.86 15.93 -7.16
N ARG A 196 -2.93 15.85 -7.96
CA ARG A 196 -3.47 17.00 -8.70
C ARG A 196 -3.91 18.14 -7.78
N LEU A 197 -4.58 17.82 -6.66
CA LEU A 197 -5.01 18.82 -5.69
C LEU A 197 -3.83 19.48 -4.98
N LEU A 198 -2.81 18.71 -4.62
CA LEU A 198 -1.60 19.25 -4.02
C LEU A 198 -0.87 20.20 -4.97
N GLY A 199 -0.85 19.93 -6.28
CA GLY A 199 -0.30 20.86 -7.28
C GLY A 199 -1.01 22.21 -7.35
N MET A 200 -2.25 22.31 -6.85
CA MET A 200 -3.02 23.55 -6.79
C MET A 200 -2.92 24.26 -5.45
N ILE A 201 -2.11 23.77 -4.49
CA ILE A 201 -1.97 24.43 -3.18
C ILE A 201 -1.46 25.87 -3.36
N ALA A 202 -2.07 26.80 -2.62
CA ALA A 202 -1.72 28.22 -2.68
C ALA A 202 -0.49 28.54 -1.81
N ASP A 203 -0.38 27.87 -0.67
CA ASP A 203 0.72 28.03 0.28
C ASP A 203 1.83 27.00 0.01
N PRO A 204 3.09 27.27 0.39
CA PRO A 204 4.16 26.29 0.29
C PRO A 204 3.76 24.97 0.96
N PRO A 205 3.84 23.82 0.25
CA PRO A 205 3.48 22.54 0.82
C PRO A 205 4.44 22.17 1.96
N PRO A 206 3.94 21.57 3.06
CA PRO A 206 4.78 21.02 4.11
C PRO A 206 5.84 20.04 3.55
N PRO A 207 7.06 20.00 4.13
CA PRO A 207 8.14 19.14 3.62
C PRO A 207 7.78 17.65 3.50
N LEU A 208 6.95 17.14 4.43
CA LEU A 208 6.46 15.76 4.37
C LEU A 208 5.62 15.51 3.11
N LEU A 209 4.71 16.43 2.76
CA LEU A 209 3.89 16.32 1.55
C LEU A 209 4.74 16.42 0.29
N THR A 210 5.72 17.32 0.26
CA THR A 210 6.69 17.40 -0.86
C THR A 210 7.46 16.10 -1.02
N LYS A 211 7.98 15.53 0.06
CA LYS A 211 8.68 14.24 0.04
C LYS A 211 7.79 13.11 -0.47
N THR A 212 6.56 13.03 0.03
CA THR A 212 5.58 12.02 -0.42
C THR A 212 5.24 12.21 -1.90
N LEU A 213 5.02 13.44 -2.36
CA LEU A 213 4.72 13.74 -3.77
C LEU A 213 5.88 13.37 -4.71
N VAL A 214 7.12 13.69 -4.33
CA VAL A 214 8.33 13.29 -5.09
C VAL A 214 8.45 11.78 -5.14
N HIS A 215 8.21 11.09 -4.02
CA HIS A 215 8.20 9.64 -3.98
C HIS A 215 7.14 9.04 -4.91
N VAL A 216 5.91 9.58 -4.91
CA VAL A 216 4.85 9.16 -5.83
C VAL A 216 5.27 9.40 -7.28
N ALA A 217 5.82 10.56 -7.62
CA ALA A 217 6.25 10.86 -8.98
C ALA A 217 7.30 9.87 -9.50
N LEU A 218 8.24 9.45 -8.65
CA LEU A 218 9.36 8.57 -9.02
C LEU A 218 9.03 7.07 -8.97
N HIS A 219 8.16 6.64 -8.05
CA HIS A 219 8.03 5.23 -7.69
C HIS A 219 6.61 4.69 -7.73
N ASP A 220 5.58 5.50 -8.01
CA ASP A 220 4.22 4.97 -8.10
C ASP A 220 4.10 3.96 -9.23
N CYS A 221 3.38 2.86 -8.99
CA CYS A 221 3.18 1.80 -9.97
C CYS A 221 2.27 2.22 -11.14
N ASP A 222 1.41 3.21 -10.92
CA ASP A 222 0.44 3.71 -11.90
C ASP A 222 0.99 4.91 -12.67
N ALA A 223 0.95 4.84 -14.00
CA ALA A 223 1.54 5.84 -14.88
C ALA A 223 0.83 7.20 -14.79
N GLU A 224 -0.50 7.20 -14.70
CA GLU A 224 -1.31 8.41 -14.56
C GLU A 224 -1.04 9.11 -13.22
N THR A 225 -0.87 8.32 -12.16
CA THR A 225 -0.52 8.82 -10.83
C THR A 225 0.87 9.45 -10.82
N ARG A 226 1.88 8.81 -11.44
CA ARG A 226 3.22 9.42 -11.61
C ARG A 226 3.17 10.72 -12.39
N PHE A 227 2.44 10.75 -13.51
CA PHE A 227 2.28 11.95 -14.33
C PHE A 227 1.59 13.08 -13.55
N ALA A 228 0.52 12.78 -12.83
CA ALA A 228 -0.17 13.73 -11.96
C ALA A 228 0.77 14.33 -10.89
N ALA A 229 1.60 13.49 -10.26
CA ALA A 229 2.56 13.93 -9.26
C ALA A 229 3.70 14.76 -9.85
N ALA A 230 4.28 14.35 -10.98
CA ALA A 230 5.32 15.11 -11.67
C ALA A 230 4.81 16.48 -12.12
N ARG A 231 3.60 16.55 -12.69
CA ARG A 231 2.96 17.82 -13.07
C ARG A 231 2.70 18.70 -11.85
N ALA A 232 2.24 18.13 -10.73
CA ALA A 232 2.06 18.87 -9.49
C ALA A 232 3.39 19.46 -8.98
N ILE A 233 4.49 18.71 -9.06
CA ILE A 233 5.83 19.22 -8.73
C ILE A 233 6.22 20.40 -9.62
N GLY A 234 5.95 20.33 -10.93
CA GLY A 234 6.19 21.46 -11.86
C GLY A 234 5.37 22.71 -11.51
N MET A 235 4.10 22.55 -11.14
CA MET A 235 3.26 23.65 -10.64
C MET A 235 3.82 24.27 -9.37
N LEU A 236 4.44 23.46 -8.50
CA LEU A 236 5.01 23.87 -7.23
C LEU A 236 6.49 24.26 -7.30
N ARG A 237 7.06 24.39 -8.50
CA ARG A 237 8.52 24.55 -8.70
C ARG A 237 9.15 25.62 -7.80
N HIS A 238 8.47 26.75 -7.60
CA HIS A 238 8.98 27.85 -6.78
C HIS A 238 9.04 27.53 -5.29
N ASN A 239 8.26 26.55 -4.83
CA ASN A 239 8.19 26.15 -3.43
C ASN A 239 9.00 24.88 -3.13
N VAL A 240 9.19 24.00 -4.12
CA VAL A 240 9.81 22.67 -3.91
C VAL A 240 11.20 22.52 -4.50
N THR A 241 11.61 23.37 -5.45
CA THR A 241 12.92 23.25 -6.07
C THR A 241 14.02 23.62 -5.09
N SER A 242 14.94 22.69 -4.88
CA SER A 242 16.16 22.89 -4.08
C SER A 242 17.32 22.14 -4.73
N PRO A 243 18.58 22.53 -4.46
CA PRO A 243 19.74 21.76 -4.92
C PRO A 243 19.66 20.29 -4.52
N GLN A 244 19.20 20.00 -3.29
CA GLN A 244 19.04 18.64 -2.79
C GLN A 244 18.02 17.84 -3.61
N LEU A 245 16.89 18.45 -4.00
CA LEU A 245 15.90 17.79 -4.86
C LEU A 245 16.47 17.55 -6.26
N LEU A 246 17.19 18.52 -6.83
CA LEU A 246 17.80 18.38 -8.15
C LEU A 246 18.87 17.28 -8.16
N ASP A 247 19.73 17.23 -7.14
CA ASP A 247 20.73 16.17 -6.98
C ASP A 247 20.07 14.79 -6.81
N GLN A 248 18.99 14.73 -6.03
CA GLN A 248 18.22 13.50 -5.91
C GLN A 248 17.68 13.06 -7.27
N LEU A 249 17.00 13.93 -8.00
CA LEU A 249 16.41 13.62 -9.31
C LEU A 249 17.49 13.25 -10.34
N TRP A 250 18.63 13.94 -10.31
CA TRP A 250 19.79 13.62 -11.14
C TRP A 250 20.28 12.18 -10.90
N ASN A 251 20.42 11.77 -9.65
CA ASN A 251 20.82 10.40 -9.33
C ASN A 251 19.80 9.37 -9.84
N HIS A 252 18.50 9.68 -9.80
CA HIS A 252 17.45 8.78 -10.29
C HIS A 252 17.44 8.66 -11.84
N LEU A 253 18.08 9.57 -12.58
CA LEU A 253 18.30 9.39 -14.03
C LEU A 253 19.23 8.21 -14.34
N PHE A 254 20.00 7.74 -13.36
CA PHE A 254 20.92 6.60 -13.49
C PHE A 254 20.45 5.37 -12.72
N ASP A 255 19.20 5.35 -12.26
CA ASP A 255 18.64 4.20 -11.55
C ASP A 255 18.64 2.95 -12.44
N SER A 256 18.85 1.79 -11.83
CA SER A 256 18.76 0.48 -12.49
C SER A 256 17.39 0.25 -13.14
N ASP A 257 16.32 0.76 -12.54
CA ASP A 257 14.95 0.63 -13.03
C ASP A 257 14.65 1.70 -14.09
N SER A 258 14.36 1.25 -15.32
CA SER A 258 13.98 2.15 -16.43
C SER A 258 12.74 2.99 -16.13
N PHE A 259 11.83 2.50 -15.29
CA PHE A 259 10.65 3.25 -14.88
C PHE A 259 11.04 4.47 -14.06
N VAL A 260 11.92 4.28 -13.07
CA VAL A 260 12.44 5.35 -12.21
C VAL A 260 13.22 6.38 -13.03
N ARG A 261 14.06 5.94 -13.97
CA ARG A 261 14.77 6.85 -14.89
C ARG A 261 13.82 7.73 -15.69
N SER A 262 12.77 7.13 -16.28
CA SER A 262 11.77 7.88 -17.06
C SER A 262 11.01 8.89 -16.20
N ALA A 263 10.70 8.53 -14.95
CA ALA A 263 9.99 9.37 -14.01
C ALA A 263 10.85 10.56 -13.56
N ALA A 264 12.13 10.33 -13.28
CA ALA A 264 13.07 11.39 -12.94
C ALA A 264 13.21 12.41 -14.08
N ALA A 265 13.35 11.93 -15.33
CA ALA A 265 13.38 12.79 -16.51
C ALA A 265 12.08 13.60 -16.67
N LEU A 266 10.92 12.98 -16.43
CA LEU A 266 9.63 13.67 -16.47
C LEU A 266 9.55 14.78 -15.42
N VAL A 267 9.93 14.51 -14.15
CA VAL A 267 9.90 15.52 -13.09
C VAL A 267 10.84 16.67 -13.40
N LEU A 268 12.07 16.38 -13.85
CA LEU A 268 13.03 17.42 -14.27
C LEU A 268 12.49 18.25 -15.44
N GLY A 269 11.84 17.62 -16.42
CA GLY A 269 11.13 18.30 -17.51
C GLY A 269 10.06 19.24 -16.97
N GLN A 270 9.19 18.79 -16.05
CA GLN A 270 8.15 19.63 -15.45
C GLN A 270 8.71 20.81 -14.63
N LEU A 271 9.89 20.66 -14.00
CA LEU A 271 10.59 21.74 -13.32
C LEU A 271 11.19 22.76 -14.29
N GLY A 272 11.67 22.31 -15.46
CA GLY A 272 12.29 23.15 -16.49
C GLY A 272 11.32 23.79 -17.49
N ASP A 273 10.26 23.09 -17.90
CA ASP A 273 9.33 23.50 -18.98
C ASP A 273 8.55 24.77 -18.65
N MET A 274 8.36 25.09 -17.36
CA MET A 274 7.72 26.34 -16.96
C MET A 274 8.70 27.52 -16.76
N ALA A 275 9.97 27.38 -17.13
CA ALA A 275 10.91 28.50 -17.23
C ALA A 275 10.86 29.20 -18.61
N GLY A 276 10.18 28.63 -19.60
CA GLY A 276 10.09 29.17 -20.97
C GLY A 276 8.91 30.10 -21.27
N THR A 277 8.18 30.59 -20.26
CA THR A 277 7.00 31.48 -20.46
C THR A 277 7.06 32.78 -19.65
N ALA A 278 8.26 33.35 -19.51
CA ALA A 278 8.45 34.73 -19.03
C ALA A 278 8.92 35.64 -20.16
#